data_AF-A0A2N0ZYZ9-F1
#
_entry.id   AF-A0A2N0ZYZ9-F1
#
_cell.length_a   1.000
_cell.length_b   1.000
_cell.length_c   1.000
_cell.angle_alpha   90.00
_cell.angle_beta   90.00
_cell.angle_gamma   90.00
#
_symmetry.space_group_name_H-M   'P 1'
#
loop_
_entity.id
_entity.type
_entity.pdbx_description
1 polymer ?
#
loop_
_entity_poly.entity_id
_entity_poly.type
_entity_poly.pdbx_seq_one_letter_code
_entity_poly.pdbx_strand_id
1 'polypeptide(L)'
;MQTTLVNLNQDNSITTTSKVIADSFDKEHRHVMVRIRNIIEDLEASGKRGDVYFKITSYTSDQNKELPCYEMNRDGFTLVAMGFTGSDALQWKIGYLNAFNKMEEYIKSGKQTELTLVDKMREDTEMLEARADREEAEQRLYNLQQKGAFDTVQHALKMAELFNNPIDINDLITRDLSTTPAPILRDLKINLAPQIQQFGTLDTDRSSLAHLLDLHGFDMTPAKFNAEFLRPMGFLSDNNKVINGGKYYGTNDKSSSAKGTTQPRWFDHRFAELIEHVQEQLTSK
;
A
#
# COMPACT_ATOMS: atom_id res chain seq x y z
N MET A 1 43.10 25.36 -6.76
CA MET A 1 41.86 25.25 -5.96
C MET A 1 40.73 25.81 -6.83
N GLN A 2 39.61 25.10 -6.99
CA GLN A 2 38.48 25.64 -7.77
C GLN A 2 37.79 26.72 -6.93
N THR A 3 38.03 27.98 -7.26
CA THR A 3 37.34 29.11 -6.62
C THR A 3 35.91 29.14 -7.12
N THR A 4 34.95 28.94 -6.21
CA THR A 4 33.52 29.06 -6.49
C THR A 4 33.22 30.53 -6.85
N LEU A 5 32.91 30.80 -8.12
CA LEU A 5 32.73 32.16 -8.65
C LEU A 5 31.37 32.79 -8.30
N VAL A 6 30.41 32.00 -7.84
CA VAL A 6 29.00 32.38 -7.69
C VAL A 6 28.42 31.70 -6.46
N ASN A 7 27.59 32.43 -5.72
CA ASN A 7 26.92 32.00 -4.51
C ASN A 7 25.41 31.86 -4.77
N LEU A 8 24.79 30.88 -4.12
CA LEU A 8 23.34 30.72 -4.09
C LEU A 8 22.80 31.35 -2.81
N ASN A 9 21.99 32.38 -2.94
CA ASN A 9 21.33 33.04 -1.82
C ASN A 9 20.06 32.29 -1.39
N GLN A 10 19.55 32.59 -0.20
CA GLN A 10 18.36 31.95 0.38
C GLN A 10 17.07 32.16 -0.43
N ASP A 11 17.05 33.17 -1.29
CA ASP A 11 15.95 33.49 -2.21
C ASP A 11 16.10 32.76 -3.56
N ASN A 12 17.01 31.78 -3.66
CA ASN A 12 17.43 31.11 -4.89
C ASN A 12 18.02 32.06 -5.95
N SER A 13 18.40 33.29 -5.58
CA SER A 13 19.16 34.17 -6.48
C SER A 13 20.63 33.74 -6.55
N ILE A 14 21.20 33.79 -7.75
CA ILE A 14 22.62 33.52 -7.97
C ILE A 14 23.33 34.87 -8.03
N THR A 15 24.23 35.10 -7.07
CA THR A 15 25.00 36.33 -6.98
C THR A 15 26.49 36.05 -6.88
N THR A 16 27.31 37.07 -7.09
CA THR A 16 28.75 37.02 -6.82
C THR A 16 29.17 38.29 -6.12
N THR A 17 30.33 38.29 -5.46
CA THR A 17 30.83 39.47 -4.77
C THR A 17 32.06 40.04 -5.48
N SER A 18 32.20 41.35 -5.43
CA SER A 18 33.38 42.08 -5.91
C SER A 18 34.69 41.57 -5.30
N LYS A 19 34.65 40.96 -4.10
CA LYS A 19 35.82 40.31 -3.48
C LYS A 19 36.17 38.99 -4.17
N VAL A 20 35.17 38.13 -4.45
CA VAL A 20 35.38 36.91 -5.25
C VAL A 20 35.92 37.25 -6.64
N ILE A 21 35.45 38.34 -7.25
CA ILE A 21 36.00 38.85 -8.51
C ILE A 21 37.44 39.35 -8.33
N ALA A 22 37.75 40.13 -7.29
CA ALA A 22 39.12 40.58 -7.05
C ALA A 22 40.10 39.41 -6.92
N ASP A 23 39.73 38.41 -6.12
CA ASP A 23 40.56 37.24 -5.83
C ASP A 23 40.69 36.30 -7.03
N SER A 24 39.61 36.12 -7.79
CA SER A 24 39.64 35.24 -8.96
C SER A 24 40.43 35.84 -10.11
N PHE A 25 40.43 37.18 -10.26
CA PHE A 25 41.03 37.87 -11.39
C PHE A 25 42.41 38.45 -11.09
N ASP A 26 42.98 38.15 -9.92
CA ASP A 26 44.24 38.69 -9.41
C ASP A 26 44.30 40.22 -9.55
N LYS A 27 43.20 40.87 -9.13
CA LYS A 27 43.06 42.33 -9.12
C LYS A 27 42.91 42.81 -7.69
N GLU A 28 43.44 43.99 -7.44
CA GLU A 28 43.15 44.67 -6.19
C GLU A 28 41.65 44.94 -6.06
N HIS A 29 41.06 44.53 -4.93
CA HIS A 29 39.64 44.73 -4.64
C HIS A 29 39.23 46.19 -4.75
N ARG A 30 40.13 47.12 -4.40
CA ARG A 30 39.93 48.57 -4.57
C ARG A 30 39.61 48.95 -6.02
N HIS A 31 40.31 48.38 -7.00
CA HIS A 31 40.09 48.69 -8.43
C HIS A 31 38.75 48.14 -8.91
N VAL A 32 38.36 46.95 -8.46
CA VAL A 32 37.04 46.37 -8.76
C VAL A 32 35.92 47.24 -8.16
N MET A 33 36.08 47.72 -6.93
CA MET A 33 35.12 48.62 -6.28
C MET A 33 34.97 49.97 -7.01
N VAL A 34 36.09 50.56 -7.47
CA VAL A 34 36.05 51.80 -8.28
C VAL A 34 35.33 51.54 -9.60
N ARG A 35 35.66 50.44 -10.28
CA ARG A 35 35.04 50.05 -11.55
C ARG A 35 33.52 49.93 -11.42
N ILE A 36 33.05 49.26 -10.37
CA ILE A 36 31.61 49.07 -10.12
C ILE A 36 30.93 50.42 -9.88
N ARG A 37 31.55 51.34 -9.12
CA ARG A 37 31.00 52.69 -8.94
C ARG A 37 30.86 53.44 -10.25
N ASN A 38 31.88 53.41 -11.11
CA ASN A 38 31.81 54.05 -12.42
C ASN A 38 30.69 53.44 -13.29
N ILE A 39 30.49 52.12 -13.23
CA ILE A 39 29.38 51.46 -13.95
C ILE A 39 28.03 51.91 -13.41
N ILE A 40 27.89 52.07 -12.09
CA ILE A 40 26.66 52.58 -11.47
C ILE A 40 26.40 54.03 -11.95
N GLU A 41 27.43 54.88 -11.95
CA GLU A 41 27.33 56.26 -12.44
C GLU A 41 26.93 56.31 -13.93
N ASP A 42 27.53 55.48 -14.78
CA ASP A 42 27.19 55.38 -16.21
C ASP A 42 25.75 54.89 -16.41
N LEU A 43 25.29 53.92 -15.60
CA LEU A 43 23.93 53.43 -15.62
C LEU A 43 22.94 54.53 -15.25
N GLU A 44 23.20 55.26 -14.17
CA GLU A 44 22.37 56.36 -13.69
C GLU A 44 22.31 57.51 -14.70
N ALA A 45 23.44 57.86 -15.32
CA ALA A 45 23.50 58.84 -16.40
C ALA A 45 22.68 58.42 -17.64
N SER A 46 22.55 57.11 -17.88
CA SER A 46 21.70 56.56 -18.95
C SER A 46 20.22 56.39 -18.55
N GLY A 47 19.83 56.80 -17.35
CA GLY A 47 18.47 56.66 -16.82
C GLY A 47 18.13 55.26 -16.30
N LYS A 48 19.12 54.38 -16.12
CA LYS A 48 18.96 53.04 -15.54
C LYS A 48 19.35 53.07 -14.06
N ARG A 49 18.76 52.18 -13.26
CA ARG A 49 19.09 52.09 -11.83
C ARG A 49 20.21 51.08 -11.59
N GLY A 50 21.28 51.50 -10.91
CA GLY A 50 22.42 50.64 -10.59
C GLY A 50 22.13 49.59 -9.51
N ASP A 51 21.17 49.86 -8.62
CA ASP A 51 20.74 48.98 -7.51
C ASP A 51 20.12 47.66 -7.98
N VAL A 52 19.63 47.61 -9.22
CA VAL A 52 19.14 46.39 -9.88
C VAL A 52 20.26 45.39 -10.16
N TYR A 53 21.49 45.87 -10.31
CA TYR A 53 22.66 45.07 -10.71
C TYR A 53 23.68 44.90 -9.58
N PHE A 54 23.81 45.92 -8.71
CA PHE A 54 24.82 45.98 -7.68
C PHE A 54 24.21 46.39 -6.34
N LYS A 55 24.47 45.58 -5.31
CA LYS A 55 24.03 45.83 -3.93
C LYS A 55 25.25 45.97 -3.02
N ILE A 56 25.28 47.00 -2.18
CA ILE A 56 26.33 47.15 -1.18
C ILE A 56 26.12 46.11 -0.08
N THR A 57 27.19 45.40 0.27
CA THR A 57 27.27 44.44 1.37
C THR A 57 28.65 44.53 2.05
N SER A 58 28.96 43.64 2.97
CA SER A 58 30.26 43.52 3.61
C SER A 58 30.79 42.10 3.57
N TYR A 59 32.09 41.94 3.77
CA TYR A 59 32.74 40.66 4.00
C TYR A 59 33.75 40.78 5.14
N THR A 60 33.99 39.68 5.85
CA THR A 60 35.02 39.61 6.88
C THR A 60 36.37 39.32 6.25
N SER A 61 37.33 40.22 6.44
CA SER A 61 38.72 40.03 6.03
C SER A 61 39.48 39.07 6.96
N ASP A 62 40.63 38.58 6.51
CA ASP A 62 41.53 37.72 7.30
C ASP A 62 42.00 38.35 8.63
N GLN A 63 41.87 39.68 8.75
CA GLN A 63 42.15 40.44 9.97
C GLN A 63 40.92 40.56 10.89
N ASN A 64 39.85 39.80 10.65
CA ASN A 64 38.57 39.88 11.34
C ASN A 64 37.92 41.27 11.30
N LYS A 65 38.20 42.05 10.25
CA LYS A 65 37.55 43.36 10.01
C LYS A 65 36.50 43.22 8.93
N GLU A 66 35.33 43.79 9.16
CA GLU A 66 34.33 43.95 8.11
C GLU A 66 34.76 45.02 7.10
N LEU A 67 34.79 44.65 5.83
CA LEU A 67 35.12 45.52 4.72
C LEU A 67 33.95 45.56 3.73
N PRO A 68 33.63 46.74 3.16
CA PRO A 68 32.54 46.86 2.21
C PRO A 68 32.88 46.17 0.89
N CYS A 69 31.89 45.52 0.28
CA CYS A 69 32.00 44.97 -1.07
C CYS A 69 30.64 45.09 -1.78
N TYR A 70 30.62 44.97 -3.11
CA TYR A 70 29.37 44.83 -3.86
C TYR A 70 29.03 43.36 -4.06
N GLU A 71 27.79 42.99 -3.79
CA GLU A 71 27.12 41.82 -4.33
C GLU A 71 26.49 42.19 -5.67
N MET A 72 26.57 41.30 -6.66
CA MET A 72 25.98 41.54 -7.98
C MET A 72 25.35 40.29 -8.56
N ASN A 73 24.29 40.50 -9.34
CA ASN A 73 23.66 39.43 -10.11
C ASN A 73 24.44 39.14 -11.39
N ARG A 74 23.92 38.19 -12.18
CA ARG A 74 24.42 37.81 -13.50
C ARG A 74 24.76 39.03 -14.38
N ASP A 75 23.81 39.95 -14.53
CA ASP A 75 23.95 41.06 -15.46
C ASP A 75 24.96 42.09 -14.93
N GLY A 76 24.99 42.34 -13.62
CA GLY A 76 25.99 43.18 -12.97
C GLY A 76 27.42 42.63 -13.14
N PHE A 77 27.61 41.32 -12.96
CA PHE A 77 28.90 40.69 -13.24
C PHE A 77 29.31 40.84 -14.72
N THR A 78 28.36 40.68 -15.64
CA THR A 78 28.61 40.82 -17.08
C THR A 78 29.10 42.22 -17.44
N LEU A 79 28.50 43.26 -16.86
CA LEU A 79 28.93 44.66 -17.04
C LEU A 79 30.36 44.89 -16.53
N VAL A 80 30.72 44.29 -15.41
CA VAL A 80 32.09 44.34 -14.87
C VAL A 80 33.07 43.60 -15.78
N ALA A 81 32.72 42.37 -16.18
CA ALA A 81 33.56 41.49 -16.98
C ALA A 81 33.83 42.02 -18.41
N MET A 82 32.84 42.68 -19.02
CA MET A 82 32.99 43.34 -20.33
C MET A 82 33.99 44.51 -20.31
N GLY A 83 34.25 45.07 -19.13
CA GLY A 83 35.24 46.12 -18.94
C GLY A 83 36.70 45.64 -18.85
N PHE A 84 36.93 44.34 -18.69
CA PHE A 84 38.28 43.77 -18.66
C PHE A 84 38.75 43.43 -20.08
N THR A 85 39.96 43.87 -20.43
CA THR A 85 40.59 43.64 -21.74
C THR A 85 41.84 42.76 -21.59
N GLY A 86 42.14 41.94 -22.61
CA GLY A 86 43.31 41.04 -22.64
C GLY A 86 42.97 39.59 -23.00
N SER A 87 43.99 38.75 -23.23
CA SER A 87 43.86 37.31 -23.48
C SER A 87 43.10 36.57 -22.37
N ASP A 88 43.30 37.01 -21.14
CA ASP A 88 42.72 36.39 -19.96
C ASP A 88 41.21 36.63 -19.90
N ALA A 89 40.74 37.80 -20.36
CA ALA A 89 39.32 38.17 -20.36
C ALA A 89 38.43 37.21 -21.17
N LEU A 90 38.97 36.55 -22.20
CA LEU A 90 38.24 35.55 -22.99
C LEU A 90 38.01 34.26 -22.20
N GLN A 91 39.02 33.76 -21.52
CA GLN A 91 38.92 32.57 -20.67
C GLN A 91 37.92 32.79 -19.53
N TRP A 92 37.85 34.01 -19.01
CA TRP A 92 36.89 34.41 -17.97
C TRP A 92 35.45 34.49 -18.48
N LYS A 93 35.22 34.96 -19.71
CA LYS A 93 33.87 34.92 -20.35
C LYS A 93 33.36 33.48 -20.45
N ILE A 94 34.25 32.53 -20.76
CA ILE A 94 33.93 31.10 -20.84
C ILE A 94 33.69 30.50 -19.43
N GLY A 95 34.55 30.80 -18.45
CA GLY A 95 34.39 30.31 -17.07
C GLY A 95 33.07 30.77 -16.43
N TYR A 96 32.69 32.01 -16.65
CA TYR A 96 31.41 32.57 -16.23
C TYR A 96 30.21 31.87 -16.87
N LEU A 97 30.23 31.70 -18.20
CA LEU A 97 29.17 30.99 -18.92
C LEU A 97 28.98 29.57 -18.35
N ASN A 98 30.08 28.87 -18.07
CA ASN A 98 30.04 27.52 -17.52
C ASN A 98 29.50 27.46 -16.10
N ALA A 99 29.89 28.38 -15.22
CA ALA A 99 29.41 28.44 -13.85
C ALA A 99 27.90 28.72 -13.80
N PHE A 100 27.41 29.60 -14.68
CA PHE A 100 26.00 29.91 -14.78
C PHE A 100 25.19 28.75 -15.35
N ASN A 101 25.66 28.12 -16.43
CA ASN A 101 24.99 26.96 -17.04
C ASN A 101 24.83 25.81 -16.03
N LYS A 102 25.87 25.53 -15.24
CA LYS A 102 25.81 24.50 -14.19
C LYS A 102 24.77 24.79 -13.11
N MET A 103 24.62 26.06 -12.71
CA MET A 103 23.60 26.42 -11.72
C MET A 103 22.19 26.48 -12.30
N GLU A 104 22.05 26.89 -13.56
CA GLU A 104 20.77 26.82 -14.27
C GLU A 104 20.30 25.36 -14.39
N GLU A 105 21.21 24.45 -14.68
CA GLU A 105 20.96 23.01 -14.69
C GLU A 105 20.58 22.48 -13.30
N TYR A 106 21.28 22.90 -12.24
CA TYR A 106 20.93 22.56 -10.85
C TYR A 106 19.51 23.02 -10.48
N ILE A 107 19.13 24.26 -10.79
CA ILE A 107 17.79 24.80 -10.49
C ILE A 107 16.71 24.09 -11.32
N LYS A 108 16.98 23.78 -12.60
CA LYS A 108 16.04 23.03 -13.47
C LYS A 108 15.83 21.61 -12.96
N SER A 109 16.90 20.92 -12.57
CA SER A 109 16.82 19.55 -12.04
C SER A 109 16.05 19.48 -10.71
N GLY A 110 16.22 20.47 -9.82
CA GLY A 110 15.46 20.59 -8.58
C GLY A 110 13.95 20.78 -8.81
N LYS A 111 13.56 21.72 -9.68
CA LYS A 111 12.14 21.97 -10.02
C LYS A 111 11.46 20.79 -10.71
N GLN A 112 12.17 20.09 -11.60
CA GLN A 112 11.64 18.89 -12.25
C GLN A 112 11.40 17.77 -11.24
N THR A 113 12.30 17.59 -10.28
CA THR A 113 12.15 16.58 -9.22
C THR A 113 10.93 16.88 -8.35
N GLU A 114 10.76 18.13 -7.91
CA GLU A 114 9.64 18.56 -7.07
C GLU A 114 8.27 18.38 -7.76
N LEU A 115 8.15 18.77 -9.04
CA LEU A 115 6.94 18.55 -9.83
C LEU A 115 6.58 17.06 -9.97
N THR A 116 7.59 16.21 -10.22
CA THR A 116 7.35 14.76 -10.36
C THR A 116 6.94 14.06 -9.07
N LEU A 117 7.38 14.56 -7.90
CA LEU A 117 6.93 14.01 -6.62
C LEU A 117 5.47 14.38 -6.34
N VAL A 118 5.07 15.63 -6.61
CA VAL A 118 3.68 16.08 -6.40
C VAL A 118 2.70 15.29 -7.27
N ASP A 119 3.05 15.02 -8.54
CA ASP A 119 2.21 14.22 -9.43
C ASP A 119 2.04 12.78 -8.95
N LYS A 120 3.13 12.13 -8.51
CA LYS A 120 3.08 10.78 -7.95
C LYS A 120 2.26 10.70 -6.66
N MET A 121 2.43 11.68 -5.77
CA MET A 121 1.64 11.74 -4.54
C MET A 121 0.15 11.89 -4.84
N ARG A 122 -0.22 12.69 -5.85
CA ARG A 122 -1.61 12.85 -6.27
C ARG A 122 -2.19 11.54 -6.79
N GLU A 123 -1.48 10.84 -7.68
CA GLU A 123 -1.90 9.54 -8.21
C GLU A 123 -2.06 8.49 -7.08
N ASP A 124 -1.13 8.46 -6.13
CA ASP A 124 -1.20 7.55 -4.98
C ASP A 124 -2.41 7.87 -4.09
N THR A 125 -2.71 9.15 -3.88
CA THR A 125 -3.87 9.58 -3.06
C THR A 125 -5.19 9.21 -3.73
N GLU A 126 -5.33 9.47 -5.04
CA GLU A 126 -6.51 9.08 -5.83
C GLU A 126 -6.70 7.55 -5.83
N MET A 127 -5.62 6.76 -5.88
CA MET A 127 -5.69 5.30 -5.78
C MET A 127 -6.15 4.81 -4.40
N LEU A 128 -5.70 5.46 -3.32
CA LEU A 128 -6.08 5.10 -1.96
C LEU A 128 -7.56 5.38 -1.69
N GLU A 129 -8.06 6.54 -2.13
CA GLU A 129 -9.48 6.89 -2.04
C GLU A 129 -10.35 5.89 -2.81
N ALA A 130 -9.97 5.56 -4.06
CA ALA A 130 -10.69 4.57 -4.86
C ALA A 130 -10.66 3.14 -4.26
N ARG A 131 -9.62 2.79 -3.48
CA ARG A 131 -9.58 1.52 -2.74
C ARG A 131 -10.52 1.54 -1.54
N ALA A 132 -10.55 2.63 -0.77
CA ALA A 132 -11.46 2.79 0.35
C ALA A 132 -12.93 2.70 -0.09
N ASP A 133 -13.30 3.40 -1.17
CA ASP A 133 -14.67 3.34 -1.73
C ASP A 133 -15.06 1.92 -2.16
N ARG A 134 -14.12 1.16 -2.73
CA ARG A 134 -14.34 -0.25 -3.11
C ARG A 134 -14.54 -1.14 -1.90
N GLU A 135 -13.70 -1.00 -0.87
CA GLU A 135 -13.84 -1.76 0.38
C GLU A 135 -15.19 -1.47 1.06
N GLU A 136 -15.63 -0.21 1.09
CA GLU A 136 -16.95 0.15 1.62
C GLU A 136 -18.09 -0.47 0.80
N ALA A 137 -17.98 -0.44 -0.54
CA ALA A 137 -18.97 -1.06 -1.43
C ALA A 137 -19.05 -2.58 -1.25
N GLU A 138 -17.90 -3.26 -1.10
CA GLU A 138 -17.81 -4.70 -0.83
C GLU A 138 -18.42 -5.04 0.53
N GLN A 139 -18.11 -4.29 1.58
CA GLN A 139 -18.69 -4.48 2.90
C GLN A 139 -20.21 -4.27 2.89
N ARG A 140 -20.68 -3.26 2.16
CA ARG A 140 -22.11 -3.01 1.98
C ARG A 140 -22.81 -4.15 1.24
N LEU A 141 -22.19 -4.68 0.19
CA LEU A 141 -22.70 -5.84 -0.55
C LEU A 141 -22.79 -7.07 0.37
N TYR A 142 -21.75 -7.32 1.17
CA TYR A 142 -21.73 -8.41 2.15
C TYR A 142 -22.89 -8.30 3.15
N ASN A 143 -23.11 -7.11 3.72
CA ASN A 143 -24.20 -6.86 4.67
C ASN A 143 -25.58 -7.04 4.03
N LEU A 144 -25.75 -6.60 2.77
CA LEU A 144 -27.01 -6.79 2.02
C LEU A 144 -27.28 -8.26 1.72
N GLN A 145 -26.26 -9.01 1.31
CA GLN A 145 -26.36 -10.45 1.07
C GLN A 145 -26.71 -11.20 2.36
N GLN A 146 -26.08 -10.85 3.48
CA GLN A 146 -26.38 -11.45 4.78
C GLN A 146 -27.83 -11.22 5.19
N LYS A 147 -28.32 -9.98 5.06
CA LYS A 147 -29.71 -9.64 5.35
C LYS A 147 -30.70 -10.36 4.43
N GLY A 148 -30.46 -10.33 3.12
CA GLY A 148 -31.34 -10.98 2.14
C GLY A 148 -31.44 -12.50 2.33
N ALA A 149 -30.31 -13.14 2.64
CA ALA A 149 -30.28 -14.57 2.95
C ALA A 149 -31.02 -14.88 4.27
N PHE A 150 -30.83 -14.07 5.31
CA PHE A 150 -31.61 -14.19 6.56
C PHE A 150 -33.11 -14.08 6.32
N ASP A 151 -33.56 -13.05 5.60
CA ASP A 151 -34.97 -12.78 5.32
C ASP A 151 -35.61 -13.94 4.53
N THR A 152 -34.86 -14.52 3.59
CA THR A 152 -35.31 -15.66 2.77
C THR A 152 -35.50 -16.93 3.61
N VAL A 153 -34.53 -17.25 4.48
CA VAL A 153 -34.64 -18.41 5.38
C VAL A 153 -35.77 -18.21 6.39
N GLN A 154 -35.89 -17.02 6.98
CA GLN A 154 -36.99 -16.69 7.91
C GLN A 154 -38.36 -16.80 7.24
N HIS A 155 -38.50 -16.30 6.02
CA HIS A 155 -39.73 -16.45 5.26
C HIS A 155 -40.07 -17.92 5.00
N ALA A 156 -39.09 -18.73 4.59
CA ALA A 156 -39.27 -20.15 4.37
C ALA A 156 -39.72 -20.87 5.66
N LEU A 157 -39.02 -20.65 6.77
CA LEU A 157 -39.38 -21.23 8.08
C LEU A 157 -40.82 -20.87 8.49
N LYS A 158 -41.20 -19.59 8.33
CA LYS A 158 -42.57 -19.15 8.62
C LYS A 158 -43.62 -19.84 7.75
N MET A 159 -43.31 -20.11 6.48
CA MET A 159 -44.22 -20.86 5.61
C MET A 159 -44.29 -22.34 6.02
N ALA A 160 -43.17 -22.95 6.41
CA ALA A 160 -43.15 -24.31 6.95
C ALA A 160 -44.08 -24.45 8.16
N GLU A 161 -43.99 -23.49 9.09
CA GLU A 161 -44.83 -23.41 10.28
C GLU A 161 -46.31 -23.28 9.93
N LEU A 162 -46.67 -22.33 9.04
CA LEU A 162 -48.05 -22.05 8.67
C LEU A 162 -48.75 -23.23 7.98
N PHE A 163 -48.02 -23.96 7.13
CA PHE A 163 -48.58 -25.06 6.34
C PHE A 163 -48.28 -26.44 6.95
N ASN A 164 -47.61 -26.50 8.11
CA ASN A 164 -47.15 -27.72 8.75
C ASN A 164 -46.42 -28.67 7.77
N ASN A 165 -45.60 -28.09 6.90
CA ASN A 165 -44.89 -28.80 5.83
C ASN A 165 -43.38 -28.65 6.05
N PRO A 166 -42.62 -29.75 6.21
CA PRO A 166 -41.18 -29.69 6.41
C PRO A 166 -40.45 -29.04 5.23
N ILE A 167 -39.42 -28.25 5.52
CA ILE A 167 -38.53 -27.65 4.51
C ILE A 167 -37.14 -28.30 4.57
N ASP A 168 -36.59 -28.63 3.39
CA ASP A 168 -35.18 -28.95 3.23
C ASP A 168 -34.39 -27.66 2.97
N ILE A 169 -33.45 -27.38 3.86
CA ILE A 169 -32.65 -26.16 3.84
C ILE A 169 -31.52 -26.24 2.83
N ASN A 170 -31.05 -27.44 2.51
CA ASN A 170 -30.06 -27.61 1.45
C ASN A 170 -30.70 -27.31 0.08
N ASP A 171 -31.96 -27.70 -0.13
CA ASP A 171 -32.73 -27.32 -1.32
C ASP A 171 -32.97 -25.81 -1.36
N LEU A 172 -33.30 -25.17 -0.23
CA LEU A 172 -33.44 -23.72 -0.15
C LEU A 172 -32.13 -22.99 -0.49
N ILE A 173 -31.00 -23.47 0.05
CA ILE A 173 -29.69 -22.88 -0.21
C ILE A 173 -29.30 -23.03 -1.68
N THR A 174 -29.52 -24.21 -2.27
CA THR A 174 -29.16 -24.48 -3.66
C THR A 174 -30.07 -23.76 -4.67
N ARG A 175 -31.35 -23.57 -4.34
CA ARG A 175 -32.30 -22.88 -5.22
C ARG A 175 -32.23 -21.36 -5.10
N ASP A 176 -32.32 -20.85 -3.88
CA ASP A 176 -32.62 -19.43 -3.63
C ASP A 176 -31.40 -18.65 -3.09
N LEU A 177 -30.38 -19.33 -2.57
CA LEU A 177 -29.19 -18.71 -1.98
C LEU A 177 -27.87 -19.13 -2.64
N SER A 178 -27.91 -19.67 -3.85
CA SER A 178 -26.75 -20.25 -4.55
C SER A 178 -25.62 -19.25 -4.83
N THR A 179 -25.93 -17.94 -4.88
CA THR A 179 -24.98 -16.86 -5.08
C THR A 179 -24.47 -16.24 -3.77
N THR A 180 -24.94 -16.74 -2.62
CA THR A 180 -24.58 -16.21 -1.29
C THR A 180 -23.21 -16.74 -0.88
N PRO A 181 -22.29 -15.89 -0.39
CA PRO A 181 -21.00 -16.31 0.13
C PRO A 181 -21.09 -17.40 1.20
N ALA A 182 -20.18 -18.39 1.14
CA ALA A 182 -20.13 -19.50 2.09
C ALA A 182 -20.05 -19.07 3.58
N PRO A 183 -19.30 -18.02 3.98
CA PRO A 183 -19.29 -17.54 5.37
C PRO A 183 -20.67 -17.12 5.86
N ILE A 184 -21.43 -16.38 5.04
CA ILE A 184 -22.80 -15.95 5.37
C ILE A 184 -23.72 -17.16 5.55
N LEU A 185 -23.60 -18.16 4.66
CA LEU A 185 -24.38 -19.40 4.76
C LEU A 185 -24.04 -20.19 6.03
N ARG A 186 -22.77 -20.22 6.45
CA ARG A 186 -22.33 -20.85 7.71
C ARG A 186 -22.94 -20.14 8.92
N ASP A 187 -22.82 -18.81 9.00
CA ASP A 187 -23.36 -18.02 10.10
C ASP A 187 -24.88 -18.18 10.22
N LEU A 188 -25.59 -18.20 9.09
CA LEU A 188 -27.03 -18.43 9.06
C LEU A 188 -27.41 -19.81 9.59
N LYS A 189 -26.68 -20.87 9.17
CA LYS A 189 -26.91 -22.23 9.67
C LYS A 189 -26.71 -22.32 11.18
N ILE A 190 -25.67 -21.67 11.70
CA ILE A 190 -25.37 -21.65 13.14
C ILE A 190 -26.48 -20.93 13.91
N ASN A 191 -26.84 -19.72 13.48
CA ASN A 191 -27.81 -18.87 14.19
C ASN A 191 -29.24 -19.43 14.15
N LEU A 192 -29.61 -20.15 13.08
CA LEU A 192 -30.96 -20.66 12.88
C LEU A 192 -31.10 -22.16 13.21
N ALA A 193 -30.01 -22.84 13.57
CA ALA A 193 -30.00 -24.27 13.90
C ALA A 193 -31.17 -24.75 14.81
N PRO A 194 -31.60 -24.01 15.86
CA PRO A 194 -32.72 -24.42 16.70
C PRO A 194 -34.08 -24.43 15.97
N GLN A 195 -34.34 -23.42 15.14
CA GLN A 195 -35.60 -23.27 14.38
C GLN A 195 -35.66 -24.28 13.22
N ILE A 196 -34.49 -24.49 12.61
CA ILE A 196 -34.27 -25.47 11.56
C ILE A 196 -34.55 -26.91 12.04
N GLN A 197 -34.14 -27.25 13.26
CA GLN A 197 -34.42 -28.57 13.87
C GLN A 197 -35.91 -28.79 14.17
N GLN A 198 -36.72 -27.72 14.28
CA GLN A 198 -38.12 -27.79 14.67
C GLN A 198 -39.07 -27.96 13.47
N PHE A 199 -38.78 -27.31 12.34
CA PHE A 199 -39.68 -27.26 11.17
C PHE A 199 -39.04 -27.71 9.85
N GLY A 200 -37.75 -28.04 9.84
CA GLY A 200 -37.08 -28.68 8.73
C GLY A 200 -36.70 -30.11 9.09
N THR A 201 -36.80 -31.03 8.14
CA THR A 201 -35.87 -32.15 8.16
C THR A 201 -34.54 -31.56 7.72
N LEU A 202 -33.69 -31.18 8.69
CA LEU A 202 -32.27 -31.20 8.39
C LEU A 202 -32.02 -32.66 8.00
N ASP A 203 -31.82 -32.94 6.72
CA ASP A 203 -31.25 -34.22 6.32
C ASP A 203 -29.80 -34.19 6.83
N THR A 204 -29.67 -34.33 8.16
CA THR A 204 -28.48 -34.71 8.90
C THR A 204 -27.95 -36.05 8.39
N ASP A 205 -28.70 -36.74 7.52
CA ASP A 205 -28.37 -38.05 7.00
C ASP A 205 -27.38 -38.05 5.84
N ARG A 206 -26.96 -36.92 5.25
CA ARG A 206 -26.06 -36.97 4.07
C ARG A 206 -25.02 -35.86 3.91
N SER A 207 -24.31 -35.44 4.95
CA SER A 207 -22.96 -34.89 4.71
C SER A 207 -21.99 -36.06 4.52
N SER A 208 -21.84 -36.50 3.27
CA SER A 208 -20.80 -37.46 2.91
C SER A 208 -19.46 -37.01 3.51
N LEU A 209 -18.57 -37.93 3.91
CA LEU A 209 -17.26 -37.58 4.47
C LEU A 209 -16.51 -36.56 3.58
N ALA A 210 -16.74 -36.57 2.26
CA ALA A 210 -16.20 -35.57 1.35
C ALA A 210 -16.66 -34.14 1.66
N HIS A 211 -17.95 -33.95 1.98
CA HIS A 211 -18.50 -32.64 2.33
C HIS A 211 -17.96 -32.13 3.67
N LEU A 212 -17.76 -33.01 4.64
CA LEU A 212 -17.20 -32.62 5.94
C LEU A 212 -15.72 -32.24 5.83
N LEU A 213 -14.95 -32.96 4.99
CA LEU A 213 -13.57 -32.58 4.73
C LEU A 213 -13.48 -31.19 4.08
N ASP A 214 -14.32 -30.92 3.09
CA ASP A 214 -14.38 -29.59 2.44
C ASP A 214 -14.80 -28.49 3.41
N LEU A 215 -15.82 -28.74 4.25
CA LEU A 215 -16.29 -27.80 5.26
C LEU A 215 -15.18 -27.39 6.26
N HIS A 216 -14.36 -28.36 6.66
CA HIS A 216 -13.25 -28.18 7.61
C HIS A 216 -11.90 -27.86 6.93
N GLY A 217 -11.88 -27.60 5.63
CA GLY A 217 -10.68 -27.15 4.90
C GLY A 217 -9.63 -28.23 4.64
N PHE A 218 -10.03 -29.51 4.63
CA PHE A 218 -9.18 -30.63 4.27
C PHE A 218 -9.21 -30.88 2.77
N ASP A 219 -8.14 -30.51 2.07
CA ASP A 219 -7.96 -30.82 0.64
C ASP A 219 -7.51 -32.28 0.43
N MET A 220 -8.40 -33.23 0.73
CA MET A 220 -8.17 -34.65 0.49
C MET A 220 -9.43 -35.46 0.28
N THR A 221 -9.27 -36.62 -0.35
CA THR A 221 -10.39 -37.55 -0.57
C THR A 221 -10.73 -38.30 0.72
N PRO A 222 -12.00 -38.73 0.89
CA PRO A 222 -12.41 -39.59 2.01
C PRO A 222 -11.55 -40.85 2.17
N ALA A 223 -11.12 -41.45 1.06
CA ALA A 223 -10.27 -42.62 1.06
C ALA A 223 -8.88 -42.32 1.64
N LYS A 224 -8.33 -41.15 1.30
CA LYS A 224 -7.05 -40.66 1.84
C LYS A 224 -7.16 -40.33 3.31
N PHE A 225 -8.22 -39.62 3.72
CA PHE A 225 -8.47 -39.30 5.14
C PHE A 225 -8.62 -40.56 6.02
N ASN A 226 -9.36 -41.57 5.53
CA ASN A 226 -9.48 -42.85 6.22
C ASN A 226 -8.12 -43.54 6.42
N ALA A 227 -7.26 -43.50 5.39
CA ALA A 227 -5.96 -44.16 5.40
C ALA A 227 -4.93 -43.42 6.27
N GLU A 228 -4.90 -42.09 6.21
CA GLU A 228 -3.89 -41.27 6.88
C GLU A 228 -4.21 -41.00 8.36
N PHE A 229 -5.49 -40.90 8.72
CA PHE A 229 -5.89 -40.50 10.07
C PHE A 229 -6.63 -41.60 10.80
N LEU A 230 -7.74 -42.08 10.24
CA LEU A 230 -8.66 -42.90 11.02
C LEU A 230 -8.15 -44.33 11.27
N ARG A 231 -7.41 -44.93 10.33
CA ARG A 231 -6.77 -46.25 10.57
C ARG A 231 -5.62 -46.14 11.58
N PRO A 232 -4.62 -45.25 11.41
CA PRO A 232 -3.51 -45.15 12.37
C PRO A 232 -3.96 -44.79 13.79
N MET A 233 -5.02 -44.00 13.94
CA MET A 233 -5.56 -43.59 15.24
C MET A 233 -6.44 -44.65 15.91
N GLY A 234 -6.64 -45.82 15.28
CA GLY A 234 -7.45 -46.86 15.88
C GLY A 234 -8.95 -46.51 15.92
N PHE A 235 -9.42 -45.72 14.95
CA PHE A 235 -10.86 -45.48 14.74
C PHE A 235 -11.45 -46.40 13.67
N LEU A 236 -10.63 -46.84 12.72
CA LEU A 236 -10.98 -47.77 11.64
C LEU A 236 -10.01 -48.95 11.56
N SER A 237 -10.53 -50.12 11.22
CA SER A 237 -9.73 -51.30 10.82
C SER A 237 -9.33 -51.24 9.34
N ASP A 238 -8.39 -52.09 8.93
CA ASP A 238 -7.94 -52.20 7.53
C ASP A 238 -9.06 -52.50 6.53
N ASN A 239 -10.09 -53.24 6.97
CA ASN A 239 -11.28 -53.55 6.19
C ASN A 239 -12.36 -52.47 6.27
N ASN A 240 -12.01 -51.25 6.69
CA ASN A 240 -12.93 -50.13 6.82
C ASN A 240 -14.13 -50.45 7.74
N LYS A 241 -13.92 -51.26 8.79
CA LYS A 241 -14.91 -51.44 9.87
C LYS A 241 -14.55 -50.55 11.05
N VAL A 242 -15.56 -49.87 11.59
CA VAL A 242 -15.43 -49.02 12.78
C VAL A 242 -15.04 -49.87 13.98
N ILE A 243 -13.93 -49.53 14.64
CA ILE A 243 -13.45 -50.19 15.86
C ILE A 243 -13.84 -49.37 17.09
N ASN A 244 -13.58 -49.87 18.31
CA ASN A 244 -14.15 -49.31 19.54
C ASN A 244 -13.90 -47.81 19.72
N GLY A 245 -12.73 -47.29 19.34
CA GLY A 245 -12.45 -45.85 19.37
C GLY A 245 -13.32 -45.04 18.40
N GLY A 246 -13.58 -45.58 17.20
CA GLY A 246 -14.40 -44.91 16.19
C GLY A 246 -15.90 -44.93 16.49
N LYS A 247 -16.36 -45.85 17.34
CA LYS A 247 -17.78 -45.91 17.77
C LYS A 247 -18.20 -44.67 18.55
N TYR A 248 -17.27 -44.00 19.22
CA TYR A 248 -17.52 -42.73 19.91
C TYR A 248 -18.01 -41.64 18.94
N TYR A 249 -17.45 -41.61 17.73
CA TYR A 249 -17.77 -40.63 16.70
C TYR A 249 -18.88 -41.06 15.74
N GLY A 250 -19.27 -42.35 15.74
CA GLY A 250 -20.50 -42.83 15.12
C GLY A 250 -20.46 -44.28 14.59
N THR A 251 -21.63 -44.89 14.39
CA THR A 251 -21.80 -46.21 13.74
C THR A 251 -22.89 -46.18 12.66
N ASN A 252 -22.76 -46.99 11.62
CA ASN A 252 -23.79 -47.16 10.58
C ASN A 252 -24.71 -48.35 10.90
N ASP A 253 -25.46 -48.26 11.99
CA ASP A 253 -26.31 -49.32 12.54
C ASP A 253 -27.73 -49.35 11.94
N LYS A 254 -28.18 -48.23 11.37
CA LYS A 254 -29.52 -48.07 10.74
C LYS A 254 -29.58 -48.36 9.24
N SER A 255 -28.46 -48.50 8.53
CA SER A 255 -28.47 -48.85 7.10
C SER A 255 -28.74 -50.34 6.88
N SER A 256 -29.87 -50.69 6.27
CA SER A 256 -30.20 -52.07 5.89
C SER A 256 -29.22 -52.64 4.85
N SER A 257 -28.62 -51.79 4.02
CA SER A 257 -27.74 -52.17 2.91
C SER A 257 -26.28 -52.33 3.31
N ALA A 258 -25.86 -51.77 4.45
CA ALA A 258 -24.43 -51.58 4.74
C ALA A 258 -24.11 -51.54 6.25
N LYS A 259 -24.84 -52.33 7.06
CA LYS A 259 -24.61 -52.50 8.50
C LYS A 259 -23.13 -52.79 8.79
N GLY A 260 -22.45 -51.85 9.45
CA GLY A 260 -21.03 -51.99 9.83
C GLY A 260 -20.00 -51.57 8.79
N THR A 261 -20.39 -50.86 7.72
CA THR A 261 -19.47 -50.26 6.74
C THR A 261 -19.23 -48.77 6.99
N THR A 262 -18.11 -48.25 6.48
CA THR A 262 -17.60 -46.85 6.55
C THR A 262 -18.49 -45.82 5.88
N GLN A 263 -19.66 -45.58 6.44
CA GLN A 263 -20.18 -44.22 6.51
C GLN A 263 -20.68 -44.05 7.94
N PRO A 264 -19.79 -43.76 8.90
CA PRO A 264 -20.25 -43.20 10.17
C PRO A 264 -21.14 -42.02 9.79
N ARG A 265 -22.33 -41.94 10.37
CA ARG A 265 -23.11 -40.71 10.30
C ARG A 265 -22.36 -39.71 11.17
N TRP A 266 -21.36 -39.07 10.59
CA TRP A 266 -20.54 -38.07 11.23
C TRP A 266 -21.45 -36.88 11.48
N PHE A 267 -21.99 -36.79 12.68
CA PHE A 267 -22.68 -35.59 13.10
C PHE A 267 -21.64 -34.47 13.13
N ASP A 268 -21.96 -33.32 12.53
CA ASP A 268 -21.04 -32.20 12.32
C ASP A 268 -20.24 -31.83 13.60
N HIS A 269 -20.91 -31.80 14.75
CA HIS A 269 -20.28 -31.57 16.06
C HIS A 269 -19.26 -32.64 16.48
N ARG A 270 -19.53 -33.93 16.21
CA ARG A 270 -18.60 -35.03 16.52
C ARG A 270 -17.45 -35.10 15.53
N PHE A 271 -17.68 -34.70 14.29
CA PHE A 271 -16.60 -34.59 13.33
C PHE A 271 -15.65 -33.45 13.70
N ALA A 272 -16.17 -32.31 14.16
CA ALA A 272 -15.33 -31.23 14.68
C ALA A 272 -14.44 -31.67 15.86
N GLU A 273 -14.99 -32.39 16.85
CA GLU A 273 -14.23 -32.98 17.96
C GLU A 273 -13.12 -33.95 17.48
N LEU A 274 -13.42 -34.78 16.47
CA LEU A 274 -12.44 -35.68 15.86
C LEU A 274 -11.31 -34.90 15.19
N ILE A 275 -11.64 -33.83 14.47
CA ILE A 275 -10.67 -33.00 13.74
C ILE A 275 -9.74 -32.26 14.69
N GLU A 276 -10.26 -31.73 15.79
CA GLU A 276 -9.45 -31.14 16.86
C GLU A 276 -8.45 -32.16 17.41
N HIS A 277 -8.92 -33.38 17.72
CA HIS A 277 -8.06 -34.47 18.18
C HIS A 277 -7.00 -34.88 17.13
N VAL A 278 -7.37 -34.90 15.85
CA VAL A 278 -6.44 -35.16 14.73
C VAL A 278 -5.36 -34.06 14.65
N GLN A 279 -5.74 -32.79 14.81
CA GLN A 279 -4.83 -31.64 14.73
C GLN A 279 -3.87 -31.56 15.92
N GLU A 280 -4.33 -31.87 17.15
CA GLU A 280 -3.48 -31.94 18.36
C GLU A 280 -2.38 -33.02 18.23
N GLN A 281 -2.70 -34.15 17.60
CA GLN A 281 -1.74 -35.24 17.38
C GLN A 281 -0.74 -34.94 16.26
N LEU A 282 -1.10 -34.09 15.29
CA LEU A 282 -0.20 -33.62 14.24
C LEU A 282 0.79 -32.56 14.76
N THR A 283 0.38 -31.72 15.70
CA THR A 283 1.23 -30.67 16.30
C THR A 283 2.15 -31.20 17.41
N SER A 284 1.86 -32.38 17.95
CA SER A 284 2.66 -33.06 18.98
C SER A 284 3.73 -34.02 18.42
N LYS A 285 3.90 -34.10 17.10
CA LYS A 285 4.95 -34.85 16.39
C LYS A 285 5.98 -33.91 15.78
#